data_AF-A0A353GQY1-F1
#
_entry.id   AF-A0A353GQY1-F1
#
_cell.length_a   1.000
_cell.length_b   1.000
_cell.length_c   1.000
_cell.angle_alpha   90.00
_cell.angle_beta   90.00
_cell.angle_gamma   90.00
#
_symmetry.space_group_name_H-M   'P 1'
#
loop_
_entity.id
_entity.type
_entity.pdbx_description
1 polymer ?
#
loop_
_entity_poly.entity_id
_entity_poly.type
_entity_poly.pdbx_seq_one_letter_code
_entity_poly.pdbx_strand_id
1 'polypeptide(L)' 'MGFYVAVEPGVHIYVEDVNPEGKKTIFFIHGWPANSAMFEYQFNQFT' A
#
# COMPACT_ATOMS: atom_id res chain seq x y z
N MET A 1 5.23 -0.65 7.98
CA MET A 1 6.62 -0.99 7.56
C MET A 1 6.58 -1.35 6.08
N GLY A 2 7.40 -0.70 5.26
CA GLY A 2 7.44 -0.95 3.81
C GLY A 2 8.25 -2.19 3.45
N PHE A 3 7.76 -2.97 2.49
CA PHE A 3 8.48 -4.14 1.96
C PHE A 3 8.19 -4.34 0.47
N TYR A 4 9.03 -5.15 -0.18
CA TYR A 4 8.86 -5.52 -1.58
C TYR A 4 8.28 -6.92 -1.70
N VAL A 5 7.29 -7.06 -2.58
CA VAL A 5 6.72 -8.35 -2.99
C VAL A 5 7.19 -8.64 -4.41
N ALA A 6 7.91 -9.76 -4.57
CA ALA A 6 8.26 -10.27 -5.90
C ALA A 6 7.05 -10.97 -6.52
N VAL A 7 6.67 -10.57 -7.74
CA VAL A 7 5.50 -11.12 -8.44
C VAL A 7 5.86 -11.83 -9.73
N GLU A 8 6.83 -11.31 -10.48
CA GLU A 8 7.31 -11.84 -11.77
C GLU A 8 8.83 -11.61 -11.88
N PRO A 9 9.55 -12.27 -12.80
CA PRO A 9 10.98 -12.06 -12.99
C PRO A 9 11.33 -10.59 -13.24
N GLY A 10 12.10 -10.01 -12.31
CA GLY A 10 12.51 -8.61 -12.36
C GLY A 10 11.45 -7.58 -11.95
N VAL A 11 10.29 -8.02 -11.43
CA VAL A 11 9.21 -7.14 -10.97
C VAL A 11 9.03 -7.26 -9.46
N HIS A 12 9.29 -6.15 -8.77
CA HIS A 12 9.11 -6.01 -7.32
C HIS A 12 8.16 -4.86 -7.03
N ILE A 13 7.02 -5.17 -6.43
CA ILE A 13 6.02 -4.18 -6.03
C ILE A 13 6.35 -3.71 -4.61
N TYR A 14 6.50 -2.40 -4.43
CA TYR A 14 6.59 -1.80 -3.10
C TYR A 14 5.20 -1.76 -2.46
N VAL A 15 5.09 -2.30 -1.25
CA VAL A 15 3.87 -2.32 -0.45
C VAL A 15 4.16 -1.72 0.92
N GLU A 16 3.24 -0.90 1.42
CA GLU A 16 3.31 -0.34 2.76
C GLU A 16 2.15 -0.87 3.60
N ASP A 17 2.47 -1.68 4.61
CA ASP A 17 1.51 -2.03 5.66
C ASP A 17 1.56 -0.98 6.77
N VAL A 18 0.54 -0.13 6.77
CA VAL A 18 0.39 1.04 7.65
C VAL A 18 -0.29 0.72 8.98
N ASN A 19 -1.03 -0.39 9.07
CA ASN A 19 -1.67 -0.86 10.31
C ASN A 19 -1.59 -2.39 10.43
N PRO A 20 -0.42 -2.95 10.82
CA PRO A 20 -0.19 -4.39 10.85
C PRO A 20 -1.05 -5.15 11.88
N GLU A 21 -1.56 -4.46 12.90
CA GLU A 21 -2.43 -5.05 13.93
C GLU A 21 -3.92 -5.03 13.54
N GLY A 22 -4.23 -4.43 12.37
CA GLY A 22 -5.58 -4.32 11.84
C GLY A 22 -6.25 -5.68 11.61
N LYS A 23 -7.49 -5.81 12.09
CA LYS A 23 -8.27 -7.06 11.95
C LYS A 23 -9.00 -7.19 10.61
N LYS A 24 -9.09 -6.10 9.84
CA LYS A 24 -9.75 -6.04 8.53
C LYS A 24 -8.82 -5.35 7.55
N THR A 25 -8.60 -5.98 6.40
CA THR A 25 -7.71 -5.47 5.36
C THR A 25 -8.47 -4.60 4.37
N ILE A 26 -7.94 -3.41 4.09
CA ILE A 26 -8.34 -2.56 2.97
C ILE A 26 -7.11 -2.40 2.07
N PHE A 27 -7.27 -2.64 0.77
CA PHE A 27 -6.17 -2.54 -0.18
C PHE A 27 -6.36 -1.33 -1.10
N PHE A 28 -5.39 -0.41 -1.06
CA PHE A 28 -5.40 0.81 -1.86
C PHE A 28 -4.54 0.64 -3.11
N ILE A 29 -5.12 0.98 -4.27
CA ILE A 29 -4.43 0.92 -5.57
C ILE A 29 -4.54 2.30 -6.21
N HIS A 30 -3.40 2.91 -6.52
CA HIS A 30 -3.36 4.21 -7.18
C HIS A 30 -3.47 4.07 -8.70
N GLY A 31 -3.90 5.15 -9.36
CA GLY A 31 -3.82 5.29 -10.81
C GLY A 31 -2.54 6.00 -11.28
N TRP A 32 -2.44 6.23 -12.59
CA TRP A 32 -1.39 7.07 -13.18
C TRP A 32 -1.81 8.56 -13.18
N PRO A 33 -0.89 9.52 -12.98
CA PRO A 33 0.54 9.38 -12.68
C PRO A 33 0.85 9.42 -11.16
N ALA A 34 -0.05 8.89 -10.32
CA ALA A 34 0.07 8.95 -8.87
C ALA A 34 0.89 7.79 -8.30
N ASN A 35 1.08 7.80 -6.98
CA ASN A 35 1.66 6.72 -6.18
C ASN A 35 0.90 6.60 -4.84
N SER A 36 1.37 5.75 -3.92
CA SER A 36 0.71 5.50 -2.62
C SER A 36 0.47 6.73 -1.76
N ALA A 37 1.28 7.80 -1.92
CA ALA A 37 1.13 9.04 -1.15
C ALA A 37 -0.22 9.74 -1.39
N MET A 38 -0.93 9.43 -2.50
CA MET A 38 -2.25 10.01 -2.77
C MET A 38 -3.31 9.66 -1.72
N PHE A 39 -3.07 8.64 -0.89
CA PHE A 39 -4.02 8.12 0.09
C PHE A 39 -3.79 8.62 1.53
N GLU A 40 -2.94 9.63 1.75
CA GLU A 40 -2.59 10.12 3.09
C GLU A 40 -3.81 10.44 3.97
N TYR A 41 -4.85 11.04 3.39
CA TYR A 41 -6.07 11.37 4.12
C TYR A 41 -6.93 10.15 4.39
N GLN A 42 -6.99 9.19 3.45
CA GLN A 42 -7.74 7.95 3.63
C GLN A 42 -7.08 7.06 4.68
N PHE A 43 -5.75 7.05 4.76
CA PHE A 43 -5.04 6.34 5.83
C PHE A 43 -5.52 6.86 7.19
N ASN A 44 -5.50 8.18 7.43
CA ASN A 44 -6.01 8.76 8.69
C ASN A 44 -7.46 8.39 9.05
N GLN A 45 -8.30 7.97 8.09
CA GLN A 45 -9.67 7.56 8.37
C GLN A 45 -9.83 6.06 8.64
N PHE A 46 -8.93 5.23 8.11
CA PHE A 46 -9.09 3.77 8.08
C PHE A 46 -8.00 2.99 8.80
N THR A 47 -6.89 3.64 9.17
CA THR A 47 -5.78 3.04 9.91
C THR A 47 -5.88 3.30 11.40
#